data_AF-A0A9E3ETT8-F1
#
_entry.id   AF-A0A9E3ETT8-F1
#
_cell.length_a   1.000
_cell.length_b   1.000
_cell.length_c   1.000
_cell.angle_alpha   90.00
_cell.angle_beta   90.00
_cell.angle_gamma   90.00
#
_symmetry.space_group_name_H-M   'P 1'
#
loop_
_entity.id
_entity.type
_entity.pdbx_description
1 polymer ?
#
loop_
_entity_poly.entity_id
_entity_poly.type
_entity_poly.pdbx_seq_one_letter_code
_entity_poly.pdbx_strand_id
1 'polypeptide(L)'
;MNASLRRISVTVMALIVLLLFNATLTQVFTADGLRADPRNQRVLLDEYSRQRGQITADGQLLAYSVATDSRFRFLRVYPNTAAYAPVTGFYSLRYSSTGLERAEDPLLNGSDQRLFGRRLADFFTGRDPRGGNVDTTINPRIQQAGWDAMQ
;
A
#
# COMPACT_ATOMS: atom_id res chain seq x y z
N MET A 1 5.06 46.23 33.27
CA MET A 1 4.68 44.92 32.68
C MET A 1 4.94 43.82 33.70
N ASN A 2 3.89 43.11 34.13
CA ASN A 2 3.96 42.17 35.26
C ASN A 2 4.89 40.99 34.94
N ALA A 3 6.01 40.89 35.68
CA ALA A 3 7.03 39.85 35.50
C ALA A 3 6.45 38.43 35.66
N SER A 4 5.43 38.28 36.51
CA SER A 4 4.70 37.02 36.72
C SER A 4 3.92 36.59 35.48
N LEU A 5 3.23 37.51 34.81
CA LEU A 5 2.52 37.22 33.55
C LEU A 5 3.50 36.82 32.45
N ARG A 6 4.64 37.52 32.34
CA ARG A 6 5.67 37.20 31.35
C ARG A 6 6.24 35.79 31.55
N ARG A 7 6.49 35.37 32.79
CA ARG A 7 7.01 34.02 33.10
C ARG A 7 6.00 32.94 32.72
N ILE A 8 4.73 33.11 33.08
CA ILE A 8 3.67 32.15 32.76
C ILE A 8 3.51 32.02 31.23
N SER A 9 3.47 33.15 30.50
CA SER A 9 3.35 33.12 29.04
C SER A 9 4.53 32.40 28.37
N VAL A 10 5.76 32.60 28.86
CA VAL A 10 6.95 31.91 28.34
C VAL A 10 6.87 30.41 28.63
N THR A 11 6.42 30.00 29.82
CA THR A 11 6.25 28.58 30.16
C THR A 11 5.20 27.91 29.29
N VAL A 12 4.04 28.55 29.07
CA VAL A 12 2.98 28.02 28.20
C VAL A 12 3.47 27.93 26.75
N MET A 13 4.20 28.94 26.26
CA MET A 13 4.79 28.92 24.92
C MET A 13 5.79 27.76 24.77
N ALA A 14 6.64 27.54 25.77
CA ALA A 14 7.59 26.42 25.77
C ALA A 14 6.87 25.05 25.73
N LEU A 15 5.78 24.89 26.49
CA LEU A 15 4.96 23.67 26.45
C LEU A 15 4.30 23.45 25.09
N ILE A 16 3.80 24.50 24.45
CA ILE A 16 3.22 24.43 23.10
C ILE A 16 4.28 24.01 22.08
N VAL A 17 5.47 24.60 22.13
CA VAL A 17 6.59 24.24 21.24
C VAL A 17 7.02 22.79 21.46
N LEU A 18 7.08 22.33 22.71
CA LEU A 18 7.45 20.96 23.04
C LEU A 18 6.38 19.96 22.55
N LEU A 19 5.10 20.33 22.64
CA LEU A 19 3.99 19.52 22.12
C LEU A 19 3.99 19.48 20.59
N LEU A 20 4.24 20.61 19.92
CA LEU A 20 4.42 20.68 18.46
C LEU A 20 5.59 19.81 18.02
N PHE A 21 6.73 19.89 18.70
CA PHE A 21 7.91 19.09 18.41
C PHE A 21 7.61 17.59 18.55
N ASN A 22 6.93 17.18 19.62
CA ASN A 22 6.50 15.79 19.81
C ASN A 22 5.53 15.33 18.70
N ALA A 23 4.59 16.20 18.31
CA ALA A 23 3.67 15.91 17.22
C ALA A 23 4.41 15.77 15.88
N THR A 24 5.37 16.65 15.59
CA THR A 24 6.20 16.57 14.38
C THR A 24 7.03 15.29 14.35
N LEU A 25 7.66 14.91 15.47
CA LEU A 25 8.42 13.67 15.54
C LEU A 25 7.53 12.44 15.27
N THR A 26 6.35 12.42 15.86
CA THR A 26 5.39 11.33 15.70
C THR A 26 4.87 11.29 14.25
N GLN A 27 4.48 12.43 13.69
CA GLN A 27 3.88 12.55 12.36
C GLN A 27 4.88 12.39 11.20
N VAL A 28 6.17 12.60 11.42
CA VAL A 28 7.21 12.49 10.37
C VAL A 28 8.00 11.19 10.50
N PHE A 29 8.45 10.82 11.70
CA PHE A 29 9.34 9.66 11.86
C PHE A 29 8.61 8.36 12.21
N THR A 30 7.54 8.41 13.02
CA THR A 30 6.78 7.20 13.38
C THR A 30 5.59 6.93 12.47
N ALA A 31 5.26 7.90 11.61
CA ALA A 31 4.05 7.83 10.81
C ALA A 31 4.10 6.72 9.77
N ASP A 32 5.27 6.42 9.20
CA ASP A 32 5.40 5.30 8.26
C ASP A 32 5.19 3.96 8.98
N GLY A 33 5.69 3.81 10.21
CA GLY A 33 5.45 2.61 11.04
C GLY A 33 3.99 2.44 11.47
N LEU A 34 3.30 3.53 11.83
CA LEU A 34 1.88 3.52 12.21
C LEU A 34 0.93 3.35 11.01
N ARG A 35 1.35 3.79 9.81
CA ARG A 35 0.63 3.55 8.57
C ARG A 35 0.81 2.11 8.08
N ALA A 36 1.99 1.54 8.27
CA ALA A 36 2.30 0.15 7.94
C ALA A 36 1.76 -0.87 8.98
N ASP A 37 1.16 -0.42 10.08
CA ASP A 37 0.58 -1.32 11.08
C ASP A 37 -0.62 -2.08 10.48
N PRO A 38 -0.60 -3.42 10.44
CA PRO A 38 -1.69 -4.24 9.89
C PRO A 38 -3.03 -4.09 10.64
N ARG A 39 -3.06 -3.45 11.82
CA ARG A 39 -4.29 -3.14 12.57
C ARG A 39 -4.97 -1.85 12.12
N ASN A 40 -4.34 -1.05 11.26
CA ASN A 40 -4.87 0.26 10.86
C ASN A 40 -5.96 0.15 9.78
N GLN A 41 -7.21 -0.01 10.23
CA GLN A 41 -8.37 -0.18 9.34
C GLN A 41 -8.65 1.00 8.40
N ARG A 42 -8.20 2.23 8.74
CA ARG A 42 -8.37 3.40 7.86
C ARG A 42 -7.47 3.34 6.64
N VAL A 43 -6.21 2.91 6.83
CA VAL A 43 -5.28 2.70 5.73
C VAL A 43 -5.80 1.58 4.84
N LEU A 44 -6.27 0.46 5.42
CA LEU A 44 -6.87 -0.65 4.68
C LEU A 44 -8.07 -0.24 3.80
N LEU A 45 -8.91 0.70 4.26
CA LEU A 45 -10.03 1.21 3.45
C LEU A 45 -9.58 2.17 2.34
N ASP A 46 -8.59 3.04 2.60
CA ASP A 46 -8.02 3.91 1.57
C ASP A 46 -7.27 3.10 0.52
N GLU A 47 -6.52 2.08 0.93
CA GLU A 47 -5.80 1.13 0.08
C GLU A 47 -6.75 0.44 -0.92
N TYR A 48 -7.91 -0.05 -0.44
CA TYR A 48 -8.92 -0.71 -1.26
C TYR A 48 -9.81 0.24 -2.07
N SER A 49 -9.71 1.55 -1.84
CA SER A 49 -10.32 2.56 -2.70
C SER A 49 -9.50 2.80 -3.97
N ARG A 50 -8.25 2.32 -4.01
CA ARG A 50 -7.32 2.45 -5.13
C ARG A 50 -7.20 1.14 -5.88
N GLN A 51 -7.06 1.24 -7.20
CA GLN A 51 -6.87 0.05 -8.01
C GLN A 51 -5.42 -0.42 -7.89
N ARG A 52 -5.20 -1.50 -7.11
CA ARG A 52 -3.90 -2.17 -6.99
C ARG A 52 -3.45 -2.70 -8.36
N GLY A 53 -2.17 -2.57 -8.67
CA GLY A 53 -1.58 -2.92 -9.97
C GLY A 53 -1.58 -4.43 -10.27
N GLN A 54 -1.35 -4.78 -11.53
CA GLN A 54 -1.46 -6.16 -12.02
C GLN A 54 -0.14 -6.91 -11.83
N ILE A 55 -0.21 -8.23 -11.64
CA ILE A 55 0.95 -9.13 -11.74
C ILE A 55 0.78 -9.96 -13.00
N THR A 56 1.78 -9.93 -13.89
CA THR A 56 1.74 -10.67 -15.15
C THR A 56 2.93 -11.62 -15.31
N ALA A 57 2.78 -12.63 -16.16
CA ALA A 57 3.85 -13.51 -16.62
C ALA A 57 3.70 -13.66 -18.13
N ASP A 58 4.65 -13.15 -18.91
CA ASP A 58 4.63 -13.22 -20.39
C ASP A 58 3.28 -12.75 -21.00
N GLY A 59 2.72 -11.67 -20.46
CA GLY A 59 1.42 -11.11 -20.88
C GLY A 59 0.18 -11.80 -20.29
N GLN A 60 0.33 -12.90 -19.56
CA GLN A 60 -0.76 -13.56 -18.85
C GLN A 60 -0.98 -12.94 -17.47
N LEU A 61 -2.24 -12.62 -17.13
CA LEU A 61 -2.62 -12.07 -15.83
C LEU A 61 -2.57 -13.17 -14.74
N LEU A 62 -1.73 -12.97 -13.73
CA LEU A 62 -1.62 -13.83 -12.56
C LEU A 62 -2.39 -13.29 -11.36
N ALA A 63 -2.43 -11.97 -11.20
CA ALA A 63 -3.24 -11.30 -10.20
C ALA A 63 -3.71 -9.93 -10.71
N TYR A 64 -4.98 -9.60 -10.48
CA TYR A 64 -5.55 -8.31 -10.88
C TYR A 64 -6.68 -7.89 -9.94
N SER A 65 -7.04 -6.61 -9.99
CA SER A 65 -8.08 -6.03 -9.13
C SER A 65 -9.32 -5.66 -9.94
N VAL A 66 -10.49 -6.14 -9.50
CA VAL A 66 -11.79 -5.90 -10.13
C VAL A 66 -12.62 -4.98 -9.25
N ALA A 67 -13.28 -3.99 -9.85
CA ALA A 67 -14.19 -3.12 -9.11
C ALA A 67 -15.42 -3.89 -8.63
N THR A 68 -15.85 -3.69 -7.39
CA THR A 68 -17.09 -4.24 -6.84
C THR A 68 -17.95 -3.15 -6.21
N ASP A 69 -19.26 -3.38 -6.13
CA ASP A 69 -20.22 -2.43 -5.55
C ASP A 69 -20.27 -2.47 -4.00
N SER A 70 -19.37 -3.23 -3.37
CA SER A 70 -19.29 -3.37 -1.92
C SER A 70 -18.47 -2.25 -1.26
N ARG A 71 -18.42 -2.25 0.08
CA ARG A 71 -17.53 -1.39 0.88
C ARG A 71 -16.07 -1.48 0.45
N PHE A 72 -15.65 -2.63 -0.07
CA PHE A 72 -14.33 -2.85 -0.66
C PHE A 72 -14.40 -2.63 -2.17
N ARG A 73 -14.06 -1.41 -2.62
CA ARG A 73 -14.23 -1.01 -4.02
C ARG A 73 -13.44 -1.90 -4.99
N PHE A 74 -12.26 -2.40 -4.60
CA PHE A 74 -11.45 -3.28 -5.46
C PHE A 74 -11.20 -4.66 -4.83
N LEU A 75 -11.69 -5.73 -5.45
CA LEU A 75 -11.42 -7.11 -5.06
C LEU A 75 -10.22 -7.67 -5.82
N ARG A 76 -9.27 -8.29 -5.11
CA ARG A 76 -8.12 -8.97 -5.72
C ARG A 76 -8.52 -10.36 -6.22
N VAL A 77 -8.26 -10.63 -7.49
CA VAL A 77 -8.61 -11.88 -8.19
C VAL A 77 -7.36 -12.57 -8.70
N TYR A 78 -7.32 -13.90 -8.54
CA TYR A 78 -6.25 -14.78 -8.97
C TYR A 78 -6.86 -15.87 -9.88
N PRO A 79 -6.71 -15.78 -11.21
CA PRO A 79 -7.38 -16.70 -12.13
C PRO A 79 -6.81 -18.12 -12.12
N ASN A 80 -5.51 -18.31 -11.83
CA ASN A 80 -4.87 -19.62 -11.76
C ASN A 80 -4.14 -19.82 -10.42
N THR A 81 -4.90 -20.00 -9.35
CA THR A 81 -4.36 -20.08 -7.98
C THR A 81 -3.50 -21.32 -7.76
N ALA A 82 -3.87 -22.48 -8.30
CA ALA A 82 -3.17 -23.74 -8.01
C ALA A 82 -1.70 -23.68 -8.47
N ALA A 83 -1.45 -23.31 -9.72
CA ALA A 83 -0.11 -23.26 -10.29
C ALA A 83 0.71 -22.04 -9.82
N TYR A 84 0.07 -20.91 -9.49
CA TYR A 84 0.77 -19.63 -9.25
C TYR A 84 0.72 -19.14 -7.80
N ALA A 85 -0.04 -19.75 -6.89
CA ALA A 85 -0.07 -19.35 -5.48
C ALA A 85 1.31 -19.29 -4.80
N PRO A 86 2.27 -20.22 -5.06
CA PRO A 86 3.62 -20.12 -4.49
C PRO A 86 4.39 -18.89 -4.97
N VAL A 87 4.07 -18.40 -6.18
CA VAL A 87 4.70 -17.23 -6.79
C VAL A 87 4.02 -15.96 -6.30
N THR A 88 2.72 -15.79 -6.60
CA THR A 88 1.99 -14.55 -6.28
C THR A 88 1.83 -14.36 -4.78
N GLY A 89 1.71 -15.46 -4.03
CA GLY A 89 1.20 -15.43 -2.66
C GLY A 89 -0.27 -15.04 -2.64
N PHE A 90 -0.68 -14.39 -1.56
CA PHE A 90 -2.01 -13.82 -1.42
C PHE A 90 -1.95 -12.39 -0.88
N TYR A 91 -3.06 -11.67 -1.06
CA TYR A 91 -3.29 -10.35 -0.50
C TYR A 91 -4.61 -10.39 0.28
N SER A 92 -4.54 -10.18 1.60
CA SER A 92 -5.68 -10.28 2.50
C SER A 92 -5.72 -9.11 3.49
N LEU A 93 -6.91 -8.55 3.70
CA LEU A 93 -7.18 -7.54 4.73
C LEU A 93 -6.86 -8.04 6.15
N ARG A 94 -7.16 -9.31 6.43
CA ARG A 94 -7.02 -9.89 7.77
C ARG A 94 -5.63 -10.51 7.98
N TYR A 95 -5.09 -11.12 6.93
CA TYR A 95 -3.87 -11.93 7.00
C TYR A 95 -2.65 -11.28 6.34
N SER A 96 -2.75 -10.00 5.96
CA SER A 96 -1.70 -9.26 5.24
C SER A 96 -1.41 -9.88 3.86
N SER A 97 -0.25 -9.56 3.30
CA SER A 97 0.26 -10.06 2.02
C SER A 97 1.42 -11.04 2.20
N THR A 98 1.59 -11.94 1.23
CA THR A 98 2.69 -12.92 1.15
C THR A 98 3.27 -13.00 -0.26
N GLY A 99 4.42 -13.67 -0.41
CA GLY A 99 5.05 -13.86 -1.73
C GLY A 99 5.35 -12.55 -2.46
N LEU A 100 5.08 -12.54 -3.76
CA LEU A 100 5.29 -11.37 -4.62
C LEU A 100 4.39 -10.19 -4.23
N GLU A 101 3.16 -10.45 -3.78
CA GLU A 101 2.25 -9.40 -3.28
C GLU A 101 2.82 -8.63 -2.09
N ARG A 102 3.68 -9.26 -1.27
CA ARG A 102 4.36 -8.60 -0.15
C ARG A 102 5.65 -7.90 -0.58
N ALA A 103 6.44 -8.55 -1.44
CA ALA A 103 7.72 -8.02 -1.89
C ALA A 103 7.54 -6.73 -2.70
N GLU A 104 6.54 -6.72 -3.59
CA GLU A 104 6.26 -5.61 -4.49
C GLU A 104 5.07 -4.75 -4.00
N ASP A 105 4.71 -4.86 -2.72
CA ASP A 105 3.61 -4.10 -2.13
C ASP A 105 3.70 -2.58 -2.42
N PRO A 106 4.87 -1.92 -2.31
CA PRO A 106 4.98 -0.48 -2.59
C PRO A 106 4.70 -0.12 -4.05
N LEU A 107 5.06 -1.00 -4.99
CA LEU A 107 4.80 -0.77 -6.41
C LEU A 107 3.33 -1.02 -6.72
N LEU A 108 2.79 -2.14 -6.22
CA LEU A 108 1.43 -2.60 -6.47
C LEU A 108 0.37 -1.68 -5.85
N ASN A 109 0.64 -1.05 -4.71
CA ASN A 109 -0.26 -0.05 -4.12
C ASN A 109 0.02 1.39 -4.59
N GLY A 110 1.09 1.59 -5.37
CA GLY A 110 1.48 2.90 -5.89
C GLY A 110 2.16 3.80 -4.85
N SER A 111 2.54 3.29 -3.69
CA SER A 111 3.26 4.07 -2.66
C SER A 111 4.75 4.26 -2.97
N ASP A 112 5.30 3.54 -3.96
CA ASP A 112 6.67 3.66 -4.44
C ASP A 112 7.01 5.11 -4.83
N GLN A 113 8.21 5.56 -4.41
CA GLN A 113 8.75 6.88 -4.72
C GLN A 113 8.89 7.10 -6.24
N ARG A 114 9.14 6.04 -7.00
CA ARG A 114 9.19 6.06 -8.48
C ARG A 114 7.84 6.46 -9.11
N LEU A 115 6.74 6.22 -8.39
CA LEU A 115 5.38 6.57 -8.82
C LEU A 115 4.90 7.92 -8.24
N PHE A 116 5.73 8.62 -7.46
CA PHE A 116 5.36 9.89 -6.83
C PHE A 116 4.95 10.98 -7.84
N GLY A 117 5.70 11.10 -8.94
CA GLY A 117 5.39 12.07 -10.00
C GLY A 117 4.05 11.79 -10.70
N ARG A 118 3.72 10.51 -10.92
CA ARG A 118 2.42 10.10 -11.49
C ARG A 118 1.27 10.38 -10.52
N ARG A 119 1.44 10.05 -9.23
CA ARG A 119 0.46 10.34 -8.17
C ARG A 119 0.13 11.83 -8.06
N LEU A 120 1.15 12.70 -8.12
CA LEU A 120 0.96 14.14 -8.07
C LEU A 120 0.14 14.63 -9.27
N ALA A 121 0.50 14.17 -10.48
CA ALA A 121 -0.25 14.50 -11.70
C ALA A 121 -1.69 13.96 -11.68
N ASP A 122 -1.91 12.72 -11.22
CA ASP A 122 -3.24 12.11 -11.14
C ASP A 122 -4.13 12.81 -10.10
N PHE A 123 -3.55 13.26 -8.98
CA PHE A 123 -4.26 14.09 -7.99
C PHE A 123 -4.70 15.44 -8.58
N PHE A 124 -3.82 16.13 -9.32
CA PHE A 124 -4.16 17.39 -9.98
C PHE A 124 -5.13 17.23 -11.16
N THR A 125 -5.11 16.08 -11.84
CA THR A 125 -6.00 15.80 -12.99
C THR A 125 -7.29 15.07 -12.61
N GLY A 126 -7.46 14.70 -11.34
CA GLY A 126 -8.63 13.99 -10.84
C GLY A 126 -8.76 12.55 -11.35
N ARG A 127 -7.68 11.93 -11.82
CA ARG A 127 -7.70 10.51 -12.21
C ARG A 127 -7.58 9.61 -10.99
N ASP A 128 -8.28 8.48 -11.03
CA ASP A 128 -8.16 7.47 -9.98
C ASP A 128 -6.71 6.96 -9.90
N PRO A 129 -6.06 7.07 -8.73
CA PRO A 129 -4.70 6.60 -8.56
C PRO A 129 -4.64 5.07 -8.72
N ARG A 130 -3.79 4.62 -9.65
CA ARG A 130 -3.53 3.20 -9.92
C ARG A 130 -2.13 2.81 -9.47
N GLY A 131 -2.02 1.61 -8.92
CA GLY A 131 -0.72 0.99 -8.64
C GLY A 131 0.06 0.64 -9.91
N GLY A 132 1.37 0.45 -9.76
CA GLY A 132 2.24 -0.04 -10.83
C GLY A 132 2.04 -1.54 -11.08
N ASN A 133 2.28 -1.97 -12.32
CA ASN A 133 2.24 -3.38 -12.68
C ASN A 133 3.60 -4.04 -12.42
N VAL A 134 3.58 -5.31 -12.05
CA VAL A 134 4.76 -6.17 -11.92
C VAL A 134 4.72 -7.23 -13.01
N ASP A 135 5.73 -7.22 -13.87
CA ASP A 135 5.91 -8.26 -14.86
C ASP A 135 6.97 -9.24 -14.35
N THR A 136 6.55 -10.48 -14.14
CA THR A 136 7.42 -11.54 -13.63
C THR A 136 8.22 -12.17 -14.76
N THR A 137 9.34 -12.79 -14.41
CA THR A 137 10.17 -13.57 -15.33
C THR A 137 9.69 -15.02 -15.49
N ILE A 138 8.52 -15.37 -14.92
CA ILE A 138 7.97 -16.71 -15.03
C ILE A 138 7.51 -16.95 -16.46
N ASN A 139 7.88 -18.10 -17.01
CA ASN A 139 7.32 -18.56 -18.27
C ASN A 139 6.06 -19.40 -17.98
N PRO A 140 4.87 -18.98 -18.45
CA PRO A 140 3.63 -19.67 -18.12
C PRO A 140 3.60 -21.14 -18.55
N ARG A 141 4.26 -21.47 -19.68
CA ARG A 141 4.32 -22.86 -20.18
C ARG A 141 5.17 -23.74 -19.29
N ILE A 142 6.30 -23.22 -18.80
CA ILE A 142 7.20 -23.95 -17.90
C ILE A 142 6.50 -24.15 -16.54
N GLN A 143 5.84 -23.11 -16.03
CA GLN A 143 5.11 -23.19 -14.77
C GLN A 143 3.98 -24.22 -14.82
N GLN A 144 3.19 -24.21 -15.90
CA GLN A 144 2.11 -25.18 -16.07
C GLN A 144 2.65 -26.61 -16.20
N ALA A 145 3.68 -26.83 -17.02
CA ALA A 145 4.29 -28.15 -17.16
C ALA A 145 4.89 -28.67 -15.84
N GLY A 146 5.50 -27.79 -15.04
CA GLY A 146 6.02 -28.13 -13.72
C GLY A 146 4.90 -28.48 -12.73
N TRP A 147 3.77 -27.77 -12.78
CA TRP A 147 2.59 -28.09 -11.97
C TRP A 147 2.00 -29.44 -12.36
N ASP A 148 1.76 -29.65 -13.65
CA ASP A 148 1.16 -30.89 -14.17
C ASP A 148 2.04 -32.12 -13.88
N ALA A 149 3.37 -31.96 -13.83
CA ALA A 149 4.30 -33.03 -13.48
C ALA A 149 4.31 -33.40 -11.98
N MET A 150 3.79 -32.53 -11.10
CA MET A 150 3.69 -32.78 -9.66
C MET A 150 2.32 -33.36 -9.25
N GLN A 151 1.36 -33.43 -10.18
CA GLN A 151 0.00 -33.86 -9.94
C GLN A 151 -0.19 -35.36 -10.22
#